data_AF-A0A1B8GBD1-F1
#
_entry.id   AF-A0A1B8GBD1-F1
#
_cell.length_a   1.000
_cell.length_b   1.000
_cell.length_c   1.000
_cell.angle_alpha   90.00
_cell.angle_beta   90.00
_cell.angle_gamma   90.00
#
_symmetry.space_group_name_H-M   'P 1'
#
loop_
_entity.id
_entity.type
_entity.pdbx_description
1 polymer ?
#
loop_
_entity_poly.entity_id
_entity_poly.type
_entity_poly.pdbx_seq_one_letter_code
_entity_poly.pdbx_strand_id
1 'polypeptide(L)'
;MNCPRTSNQEPSNVFIMSIDTPELTHLETLPTEIFHAVVDHLPVWEIKDLSRASKRLRQACLSTLFRHVKFEFSQAGIEGLNDLLKSNVCGYITSFTYEITELLKTAT
;
A
#
# COMPACT_ATOMS: atom_id res chain seq x y z
N MET A 1 37.61 -64.08 -8.04
CA MET A 1 38.16 -62.71 -8.09
C MET A 1 37.45 -61.94 -9.20
N ASN A 2 37.25 -60.64 -8.96
CA ASN A 2 36.69 -59.58 -9.81
C ASN A 2 35.17 -59.34 -9.73
N CYS A 3 34.81 -58.41 -8.83
CA CYS A 3 33.56 -57.66 -8.81
C CYS A 3 33.43 -56.72 -10.03
N PRO A 4 32.21 -56.36 -10.48
CA PRO A 4 32.01 -55.38 -11.52
C PRO A 4 32.19 -53.95 -11.00
N ARG A 5 32.76 -53.09 -11.86
CA ARG A 5 33.00 -51.66 -11.61
C ARG A 5 31.69 -50.94 -11.32
N THR A 6 31.62 -50.30 -10.16
CA THR A 6 30.59 -49.32 -9.79
C THR A 6 30.71 -48.08 -10.67
N SER A 7 29.60 -47.69 -11.29
CA SER A 7 29.42 -46.44 -12.01
C SER A 7 29.62 -45.25 -11.06
N ASN A 8 30.60 -44.39 -11.34
CA ASN A 8 30.68 -43.08 -10.74
C ASN A 8 29.66 -42.17 -11.45
N GLN A 9 28.42 -42.16 -10.97
CA GLN A 9 27.46 -41.11 -11.28
C GLN A 9 27.83 -39.91 -10.40
N GLU A 10 28.44 -38.90 -11.00
CA GLU A 10 28.69 -37.61 -10.37
C GLU A 10 27.34 -37.05 -9.85
N PRO A 11 27.23 -36.61 -8.58
CA PRO A 11 26.01 -35.97 -8.15
C PRO A 11 25.96 -34.60 -8.82
N SER A 12 25.04 -34.45 -9.78
CA SER A 12 24.66 -33.14 -10.29
C SER A 12 24.37 -32.24 -9.10
N ASN A 13 25.15 -31.18 -8.96
CA ASN A 13 24.99 -30.16 -7.94
C ASN A 13 23.64 -29.48 -8.18
N VAL A 14 22.56 -30.05 -7.64
CA VAL A 14 21.28 -29.36 -7.53
C VAL A 14 21.52 -28.27 -6.50
N PHE A 15 21.93 -27.10 -6.98
CA PHE A 15 21.80 -25.87 -6.22
C PHE A 15 20.29 -25.70 -5.99
N ILE A 16 19.81 -26.21 -4.87
CA ILE A 16 18.52 -25.78 -4.32
C ILE A 16 18.72 -24.30 -4.06
N MET A 17 18.28 -23.45 -4.99
CA MET A 17 18.04 -22.05 -4.68
C MET A 17 17.02 -22.08 -3.55
N SER A 18 17.50 -21.89 -2.31
CA SER A 18 16.68 -21.37 -1.24
C SER A 18 16.19 -20.04 -1.78
N ILE A 19 14.98 -20.05 -2.34
CA ILE A 19 14.25 -18.81 -2.57
C ILE A 19 13.92 -18.38 -1.16
N ASP A 20 14.83 -17.61 -0.56
CA ASP A 20 14.63 -16.97 0.72
C ASP A 20 13.32 -16.23 0.58
N THR A 21 12.27 -16.83 1.15
CA THR A 21 10.96 -16.21 1.15
C THR A 21 11.19 -14.99 2.02
N PRO A 22 11.08 -13.76 1.49
CA PRO A 22 11.41 -12.58 2.26
C PRO A 22 10.61 -12.68 3.55
N GLU A 23 11.33 -12.75 4.66
CA GLU A 23 10.76 -13.05 5.97
C GLU A 23 9.72 -11.96 6.24
N LEU A 24 8.45 -12.32 6.06
CA LEU A 24 7.35 -11.37 6.20
C LEU A 24 7.45 -10.85 7.62
N THR A 25 7.64 -9.54 7.75
CA THR A 25 7.68 -8.92 9.08
C THR A 25 6.41 -9.32 9.85
N HIS A 26 6.49 -9.47 11.17
CA HIS A 26 5.32 -9.82 11.98
C HIS A 26 4.09 -8.94 11.65
N LEU A 27 4.33 -7.67 11.31
CA LEU A 27 3.31 -6.73 10.87
C LEU A 27 2.59 -7.15 9.57
N GLU A 28 3.31 -7.75 8.61
CA GLU A 28 2.76 -8.28 7.36
C GLU A 28 2.00 -9.59 7.53
N THR A 29 2.08 -10.22 8.70
CA THR A 29 1.30 -11.42 9.02
C THR A 29 0.00 -11.10 9.74
N LEU A 30 -0.15 -9.87 10.27
CA LEU A 30 -1.35 -9.45 11.00
C LEU A 30 -2.59 -9.47 10.10
N PRO A 31 -3.75 -9.93 10.59
CA PRO A 31 -5.03 -9.73 9.92
C PRO A 31 -5.26 -8.26 9.55
N THR A 32 -5.87 -8.02 8.40
CA THR A 32 -6.08 -6.69 7.83
C THR A 32 -6.84 -5.77 8.79
N GLU A 33 -7.80 -6.32 9.53
CA GLU A 33 -8.62 -5.60 10.51
C GLU A 33 -7.77 -5.08 11.68
N ILE A 34 -6.88 -5.94 12.20
CA ILE A 34 -5.95 -5.56 13.27
C ILE A 34 -4.97 -4.52 12.76
N PHE A 35 -4.48 -4.69 11.52
CA PHE A 35 -3.57 -3.74 10.91
C PHE A 35 -4.22 -2.36 10.73
N HIS A 36 -5.47 -2.29 10.25
CA HIS A 36 -6.20 -1.02 10.16
C HIS A 36 -6.37 -0.35 11.52
N ALA A 37 -6.70 -1.14 12.56
CA ALA A 37 -6.79 -0.61 13.92
C ALA A 37 -5.46 -0.01 14.39
N VAL A 38 -4.31 -0.59 14.04
CA VAL A 38 -3.00 0.01 14.36
C VAL A 38 -2.80 1.30 13.56
N VAL A 39 -3.02 1.26 12.25
CA VAL A 39 -2.80 2.40 11.34
C VAL A 39 -3.66 3.61 11.71
N ASP A 40 -4.88 3.42 12.23
CA ASP A 40 -5.75 4.50 12.68
C ASP A 40 -5.19 5.33 13.84
N HIS A 41 -4.21 4.80 14.57
CA HIS A 41 -3.54 5.51 15.68
C HIS A 41 -2.21 6.14 15.27
N LEU A 42 -1.76 5.93 14.01
CA LEU A 42 -0.51 6.48 13.53
C LEU A 42 -0.71 7.87 12.91
N PRO A 43 0.23 8.79 13.09
CA PRO A 43 0.22 10.04 12.35
C PRO A 43 0.52 9.81 10.86
N VAL A 44 0.01 10.71 10.01
CA VAL A 44 0.08 10.56 8.54
C VAL A 44 1.50 10.33 8.00
N TRP A 45 2.52 10.95 8.62
CA TRP A 45 3.91 10.76 8.20
C TRP A 45 4.40 9.32 8.43
N GLU A 46 4.05 8.70 9.56
CA GLU A 46 4.39 7.30 9.85
C GLU A 46 3.63 6.34 8.93
N ILE A 47 2.35 6.62 8.64
CA ILE A 47 1.56 5.83 7.68
C ILE A 47 2.22 5.87 6.29
N LYS A 48 2.72 7.04 5.88
CA LYS A 48 3.41 7.21 4.60
C LYS A 48 4.69 6.37 4.56
N ASP A 49 5.50 6.40 5.61
CA ASP A 49 6.72 5.58 5.66
C ASP A 49 6.39 4.08 5.67
N LEU A 50 5.38 3.68 6.44
CA LEU A 50 4.89 2.31 6.50
C LEU A 50 4.38 1.81 5.14
N SER A 51 3.67 2.66 4.39
CA SER A 51 3.18 2.33 3.05
C SER A 51 4.29 2.09 2.02
N ARG A 52 5.52 2.53 2.32
CA ARG A 52 6.70 2.33 1.46
C ARG A 52 7.45 1.04 1.79
N ALA A 53 7.17 0.41 2.94
CA ALA A 53 7.88 -0.76 3.41
C ALA A 53 7.56 -2.03 2.58
N SER A 54 6.30 -2.24 2.20
CA SER A 54 5.93 -3.37 1.34
C SER A 54 4.63 -3.18 0.57
N LYS A 55 4.40 -4.02 -0.45
CA LYS A 55 3.19 -3.95 -1.30
C LYS A 55 1.91 -4.17 -0.50
N ARG A 56 1.92 -5.11 0.45
CA ARG A 56 0.77 -5.44 1.29
C ARG A 56 0.43 -4.27 2.23
N LEU A 57 1.43 -3.77 2.95
CA LEU A 57 1.29 -2.63 3.85
C LEU A 57 0.83 -1.39 3.08
N ARG A 58 1.39 -1.15 1.89
CA ARG A 58 0.94 -0.09 1.00
C ARG A 58 -0.55 -0.17 0.74
N GLN A 59 -1.04 -1.33 0.32
CA GLN A 59 -2.45 -1.51 -0.02
C GLN A 59 -3.36 -1.28 1.18
N ALA A 60 -2.97 -1.81 2.34
CA ALA A 60 -3.73 -1.64 3.57
C ALA A 60 -3.69 -0.20 4.11
N CYS A 61 -2.64 0.58 3.83
CA CYS A 61 -2.56 1.98 4.21
C CYS A 61 -3.32 2.93 3.28
N LEU A 62 -3.72 2.51 2.06
CA LEU A 62 -4.34 3.40 1.08
C LEU A 62 -5.63 4.04 1.60
N SER A 63 -6.52 3.25 2.21
CA SER A 63 -7.79 3.76 2.73
C SER A 63 -7.58 4.85 3.79
N THR A 64 -6.57 4.70 4.65
CA THR A 64 -6.26 5.69 5.69
C THR A 64 -5.55 6.92 5.13
N LEU A 65 -4.58 6.76 4.22
CA LEU A 65 -3.85 7.88 3.61
C LEU A 65 -4.76 8.84 2.83
N PHE A 66 -5.79 8.30 2.20
CA PHE A 66 -6.73 9.05 1.38
C PHE A 66 -8.10 9.24 2.04
N ARG A 67 -8.21 9.00 3.35
CA ARG A 67 -9.47 9.16 4.11
C ARG A 67 -9.97 10.61 4.10
N HIS A 68 -9.07 11.58 4.10
CA HIS A 68 -9.39 13.00 4.14
C HIS A 68 -8.51 13.79 3.16
N VAL A 69 -8.89 13.79 1.88
CA VAL A 69 -8.25 14.62 0.86
C VAL A 69 -9.05 15.92 0.72
N LYS A 70 -8.37 17.06 0.78
CA LYS A 70 -8.96 18.38 0.54
C LYS A 70 -8.36 18.98 -0.73
N PHE A 71 -9.24 19.57 -1.54
CA PHE A 71 -8.85 20.34 -2.72
C PHE A 71 -9.40 21.76 -2.57
N GLU A 72 -8.55 22.76 -2.78
CA GLU A 72 -8.98 24.16 -2.80
C GLU A 72 -9.82 24.44 -4.04
N PHE A 73 -10.79 25.35 -3.93
CA PHE A 73 -11.60 25.77 -5.07
C PHE A 73 -10.80 26.66 -6.03
N SER A 74 -10.02 26.00 -6.88
CA SER A 74 -9.09 26.59 -7.85
C SER A 74 -8.96 25.67 -9.05
N GLN A 75 -8.40 26.18 -10.15
CA GLN A 75 -8.12 25.35 -11.34
C GLN A 75 -7.25 24.13 -10.98
N ALA A 76 -6.17 24.35 -10.22
CA ALA A 76 -5.27 23.28 -9.78
C ALA A 76 -5.98 22.26 -8.86
N GLY A 77 -6.89 22.72 -8.00
CA GLY A 77 -7.70 21.83 -7.16
C GLY A 77 -8.67 20.96 -7.97
N ILE A 78 -9.31 21.53 -9.00
CA ILE A 78 -10.21 20.79 -9.92
C ILE A 78 -9.41 19.77 -10.75
N GLU A 79 -8.20 20.13 -11.19
CA GLU A 79 -7.28 19.19 -11.86
C GLU A 79 -6.87 18.05 -10.93
N GLY A 80 -6.44 18.35 -9.69
CA GLY A 80 -6.11 17.35 -8.69
C GLY A 80 -7.28 16.43 -8.34
N LEU A 81 -8.50 16.96 -8.28
CA LEU A 81 -9.71 16.16 -8.08
C LEU A 81 -9.95 15.21 -9.28
N ASN A 82 -9.82 15.69 -10.51
CA ASN A 82 -9.94 14.85 -11.71
C ASN A 82 -8.89 13.74 -11.74
N ASP A 83 -7.66 14.03 -11.34
CA ASP A 83 -6.59 13.03 -11.27
C ASP A 83 -6.88 11.98 -10.19
N LEU A 84 -7.41 12.39 -9.04
CA LEU A 84 -7.86 11.47 -7.99
C LEU A 84 -8.97 10.54 -8.50
N LEU A 85 -9.97 11.07 -9.21
CA LEU A 85 -11.07 10.29 -9.78
C LEU A 85 -10.61 9.27 -10.83
N LYS A 86 -9.53 9.57 -11.58
CA LYS A 86 -8.93 8.65 -12.55
C LYS A 86 -7.99 7.63 -11.92
N SER A 87 -7.58 7.85 -10.67
CA SER A 87 -6.63 6.98 -9.97
C SER A 87 -7.28 5.68 -9.48
N ASN A 88 -6.44 4.70 -9.15
CA ASN A 88 -6.86 3.47 -8.47
C ASN A 88 -7.33 3.71 -7.02
N VAL A 89 -7.17 4.93 -6.49
CA VAL A 89 -7.59 5.30 -5.13
C VAL A 89 -9.07 5.64 -5.09
N CYS A 90 -9.69 5.99 -6.23
CA CYS A 90 -11.10 6.38 -6.29
C CYS A 90 -12.05 5.32 -5.67
N GLY A 91 -11.68 4.03 -5.71
CA GLY A 91 -12.45 2.96 -5.08
C GLY A 91 -12.50 2.99 -3.54
N TYR A 92 -11.63 3.78 -2.90
CA TYR A 92 -11.61 3.96 -1.43
C TYR A 92 -12.37 5.21 -0.98
N ILE A 93 -12.88 6.03 -1.91
CA ILE A 93 -13.64 7.23 -1.58
C ILE A 93 -15.05 6.82 -1.13
N THR A 94 -15.38 7.06 0.13
CA THR A 94 -16.70 6.75 0.70
C THR A 94 -17.66 7.92 0.72
N SER A 95 -17.12 9.15 0.79
CA SER A 95 -17.91 10.37 0.86
C SER A 95 -17.17 11.54 0.22
N PHE A 96 -17.92 12.47 -0.36
CA PHE A 96 -17.42 13.74 -0.87
C PHE A 96 -18.16 14.88 -0.17
N THR A 97 -17.41 15.86 0.33
CA THR A 97 -17.97 17.04 1.00
C THR A 97 -17.48 18.29 0.27
N TYR A 98 -18.43 19.13 -0.16
CA TYR A 98 -18.14 20.45 -0.70
C TYR A 98 -18.38 21.49 0.39
N GLU A 99 -17.31 22.12 0.86
CA GLU A 99 -17.38 23.22 1.80
C GLU A 99 -17.46 24.54 1.02
N ILE A 100 -18.64 25.17 1.01
CA ILE A 100 -18.78 26.53 0.47
C ILE A 100 -18.08 27.48 1.44
N THR A 101 -16.93 28.02 1.07
CA THR A 101 -16.42 29.25 1.70
C THR A 101 -17.42 30.36 1.39
N GLU A 102 -18.14 30.85 2.41
CA GLU A 102 -19.20 31.85 2.36
C GLU A 102 -19.08 32.87 1.19
N LEU A 103 -19.64 32.51 0.03
CA LEU A 103 -19.86 33.44 -1.07
C LEU A 103 -21.19 34.18 -0.82
N LEU A 104 -21.32 34.84 0.32
CA LEU A 104 -22.44 35.72 0.62
C LEU A 104 -21.97 36.94 1.42
N LYS A 105 -21.16 37.80 0.78
CA LYS A 105 -21.42 39.24 0.90
C LYS A 105 -22.27 39.65 -0.30
N THR A 106 -23.59 39.44 -0.20
CA THR A 106 -24.54 40.09 -1.08
C THR A 106 -24.67 41.56 -0.68
N ALA A 107 -24.17 42.43 -1.57
CA ALA A 107 -24.52 43.83 -1.81
C ALA A 107 -24.73 44.77 -0.59
N THR A 108 -23.80 45.72 -0.43
CA THR A 108 -24.11 47.17 -0.49
C THR A 108 -22.85 47.96 -0.77
#